data_AF-A0A6J1X4A7-F1
#
_entry.id   AF-A0A6J1X4A7-F1
#
_cell.length_a   1.000
_cell.length_b   1.000
_cell.length_c   1.000
_cell.angle_alpha   90.00
_cell.angle_beta   90.00
_cell.angle_gamma   90.00
#
_symmetry.space_group_name_H-M   'P 1'
#
loop_
_entity.id
_entity.type
_entity.pdbx_description
1 polymer ?
#
loop_
_entity_poly.entity_id
_entity_poly.type
_entity_poly.pdbx_seq_one_letter_code
_entity_poly.pdbx_strand_id
1 'polypeptide(L)' 'MAGGDSVDESQFKGLSKYFNSATNRGRANTAKATYAFFGVVILYLTLKPKSKN' A
#
# COMPACT_ATOMS: atom_id res chain seq x y z
N MET A 1 -6.41 -9.73 -18.80
CA MET A 1 -6.49 -8.30 -18.47
C MET A 1 -5.90 -7.55 -19.65
N ALA A 2 -6.73 -6.77 -20.35
CA ALA A 2 -6.36 -6.06 -21.55
C ALA A 2 -5.13 -5.17 -21.29
N GLY A 3 -4.03 -5.47 -21.96
CA GLY A 3 -2.91 -4.55 -22.11
C GLY A 3 -3.25 -3.56 -23.21
N GLY A 4 -2.89 -2.29 -23.03
CA GLY A 4 -3.02 -1.35 -24.14
C GLY A 4 -2.84 0.13 -23.85
N ASP A 5 -3.00 0.62 -22.62
CA ASP A 5 -2.73 2.02 -22.32
C ASP A 5 -1.40 2.13 -21.59
N SER A 6 -0.36 2.55 -22.30
CA SER A 6 0.88 3.03 -21.69
C SER A 6 0.52 4.21 -20.79
N VAL A 7 0.35 3.94 -19.49
CA VAL A 7 0.04 4.95 -18.49
C VAL A 7 1.20 5.93 -18.43
N ASP A 8 0.96 7.17 -18.87
CA ASP A 8 1.96 8.24 -18.80
C ASP A 8 2.29 8.56 -17.33
N GLU A 9 3.45 8.11 -16.85
CA GLU A 9 3.84 8.29 -15.45
C GLU A 9 4.03 9.76 -15.05
N SER A 10 4.21 10.67 -16.03
CA SER A 10 4.43 12.10 -15.78
C SER A 10 3.17 12.81 -15.22
N GLN A 11 1.99 12.21 -15.42
CA GLN A 11 0.73 12.72 -14.88
C GLN A 11 0.63 12.57 -13.35
N PHE A 12 1.37 11.64 -12.76
CA PHE A 12 1.33 11.40 -11.32
C PHE A 12 2.31 12.32 -10.59
N LYS A 13 1.84 12.93 -9.49
CA LYS A 13 2.61 13.88 -8.68
C LYS A 13 2.45 13.57 -7.20
N GLY A 14 3.48 13.87 -6.41
CA GLY A 14 3.48 13.60 -4.97
C GLY A 14 3.26 12.12 -4.65
N LEU A 15 2.32 11.84 -3.75
CA LEU A 15 2.04 10.47 -3.28
C LEU A 15 1.46 9.57 -4.38
N SER A 16 0.70 10.11 -5.34
CA SER A 16 0.11 9.30 -6.42
C SER A 16 1.16 8.72 -7.36
N LYS A 17 2.37 9.30 -7.41
CA LYS A 17 3.49 8.72 -8.17
C LYS A 17 3.95 7.38 -7.59
N TYR A 18 3.81 7.21 -6.28
CA TYR A 18 4.23 6.01 -5.57
C TYR A 18 3.07 5.08 -5.24
N PHE A 19 1.86 5.59 -5.07
CA PHE A 19 0.67 4.84 -4.71
C PHE A 19 -0.44 5.13 -5.72
N ASN A 20 -0.55 4.28 -6.73
CA ASN A 20 -1.59 4.34 -7.76
C ASN A 20 -1.98 2.93 -8.21
N SER A 21 -3.15 2.79 -8.83
CA SER A 21 -3.64 1.51 -9.37
C SER A 21 -3.23 1.27 -10.82
N ALA A 22 -2.66 2.28 -11.49
CA ALA A 22 -2.46 2.28 -12.94
C ALA A 22 -1.10 1.68 -13.36
N THR A 23 -0.04 1.95 -12.59
CA THR A 23 1.32 1.47 -12.86
C THR A 23 1.65 0.23 -12.03
N ASN A 24 2.56 -0.61 -12.53
CA ASN A 24 3.05 -1.76 -11.76
C ASN A 24 3.75 -1.33 -10.47
N ARG A 25 4.50 -0.22 -10.49
CA ARG A 25 5.16 0.34 -9.31
C ARG A 25 4.16 0.81 -8.25
N GLY A 26 3.15 1.56 -8.68
CA GLY A 26 2.06 2.02 -7.82
C GLY A 26 1.34 0.86 -7.13
N ARG A 27 0.95 -0.14 -7.92
CA ARG A 27 0.26 -1.34 -7.43
C ARG A 27 1.11 -2.12 -6.43
N ALA A 28 2.40 -2.30 -6.72
CA ALA A 28 3.32 -2.99 -5.83
C ALA A 28 3.51 -2.27 -4.49
N ASN A 29 3.61 -0.93 -4.51
CA ASN A 29 3.74 -0.13 -3.31
C ASN A 29 2.46 -0.12 -2.48
N THR A 30 1.29 0.01 -3.12
CA THR A 30 0.01 -0.10 -2.42
C THR A 30 -0.13 -1.46 -1.74
N ALA A 31 0.20 -2.56 -2.44
CA ALA A 31 0.17 -3.89 -1.84
C ALA A 31 1.12 -4.00 -0.64
N LYS A 32 2.37 -3.53 -0.77
CA LYS A 32 3.34 -3.51 0.34
C LYS A 32 2.84 -2.69 1.53
N ALA A 33 2.25 -1.52 1.29
CA ALA A 33 1.71 -0.67 2.33
C ALA A 33 0.53 -1.36 3.05
N THR A 34 -0.35 -2.05 2.33
CA THR A 34 -1.43 -2.82 2.92
C THR A 34 -0.90 -3.92 3.83
N TYR A 35 0.07 -4.73 3.37
CA TYR A 35 0.67 -5.77 4.20
C TYR A 35 1.40 -5.22 5.41
N ALA A 36 2.14 -4.12 5.25
CA ALA A 36 2.82 -3.47 6.36
C ALA A 36 1.82 -2.93 7.39
N PHE A 37 0.73 -2.29 6.95
CA PHE A 37 -0.32 -1.78 7.83
C PHE A 37 -0.94 -2.90 8.66
N PHE A 38 -1.38 -3.99 8.01
CA PHE A 38 -1.94 -5.13 8.74
C PHE A 38 -0.92 -5.80 9.66
N GLY A 39 0.34 -5.93 9.23
CA GLY A 39 1.42 -6.43 10.08
C GLY A 39 1.59 -5.60 11.35
N VAL A 40 1.60 -4.26 11.23
CA VAL A 40 1.68 -3.34 12.36
C VAL A 40 0.44 -3.43 13.24
N VAL A 41 -0.76 -3.48 12.67
CA VAL A 41 -2.01 -3.62 13.44
C VAL A 41 -2.03 -4.92 14.24
N ILE A 42 -1.69 -6.05 13.61
CA ILE A 42 -1.63 -7.35 14.29
C ILE A 42 -0.57 -7.33 15.38
N LEU A 43 0.63 -6.79 15.09
CA LEU A 43 1.71 -6.68 16.06
C LEU A 43 1.28 -5.81 17.25
N TYR A 44 0.64 -4.67 17.00
CA TYR A 44 0.12 -3.80 18.04
C TYR A 44 -0.91 -4.54 18.91
N LEU A 45 -1.89 -5.21 18.31
CA LEU A 45 -2.90 -5.96 19.07
C LEU A 45 -2.31 -7.12 19.87
N THR A 46 -1.24 -7.74 19.36
CA THR A 46 -0.55 -8.84 20.03
C THR A 46 0.31 -8.34 21.20
N LEU A 47 1.03 -7.24 21.02
CA LEU A 47 1.90 -6.65 22.04
C LEU A 47 1.14 -5.76 23.03
N LYS A 48 -0.06 -5.30 22.70
CA LYS A 48 -0.87 -4.45 23.57
C LYS A 48 -1.12 -5.21 24.89
N PRO A 49 -0.60 -4.73 26.02
CA PRO A 49 -0.78 -5.41 27.29
C PRO A 49 -2.27 -5.48 27.62
N LYS A 50 -2.77 -6.69 27.89
CA LYS A 50 -4.11 -6.83 28.45
C LYS A 50 -4.07 -6.23 29.86
N SER A 51 -4.92 -5.24 30.08
CA SER A 51 -5.18 -4.73 31.44
C SER A 51 -5.54 -5.92 32.33
N LYS A 52 -4.78 -6.07 33.42
CA LYS A 52 -5.01 -7.09 34.44
C LYS A 52 -6.05 -6.51 35.39
N ASN A 53 -7.31 -6.84 35.13
CA ASN A 53 -8.37 -6.74 36.14
C ASN A 53 -8.34 -8.01 36.99
#